data_AF-A0AAD9CL86-F1
#
_entry.id   AF-A0AAD9CL86-F1
#
_cell.length_a   1.000
_cell.length_b   1.000
_cell.length_c   1.000
_cell.angle_alpha   90.00
_cell.angle_beta   90.00
_cell.angle_gamma   90.00
#
_symmetry.space_group_name_H-M   'P 1'
#
loop_
_entity.id
_entity.type
_entity.pdbx_description
1 polymer ?
#
loop_
_entity_poly.entity_id
_entity_poly.type
_entity_poly.pdbx_seq_one_letter_code
_entity_poly.pdbx_strand_id
1 'polypeptide(L)'
;MKPLTVALDILQGDECTYGALLPTLTSLMSKTLALKDDLSRMTASLPDVIVKAIKTRFDAVLDSQEGLLAAATCPKFKLRWLRDERRREHVKELLTTECRKDAPATDNANVSQLPASPAEMDFLILRTSPQKASQQKKNAPVERLFSLGGLVLSPKRNRLSDRRFEKLLLMRYNHCFTPKENKKT
;
A
#
# COMPACT_ATOMS: atom_id res chain seq x y z
N MET A 1 -9.45 6.54 25.36
CA MET A 1 -8.16 6.89 24.71
C MET A 1 -7.51 5.78 23.87
N LYS A 2 -8.10 4.57 23.77
CA LYS A 2 -7.58 3.44 22.96
C LYS A 2 -7.17 3.77 21.50
N PRO A 3 -7.90 4.60 20.71
CA PRO A 3 -7.48 4.86 19.33
C PRO A 3 -6.17 5.65 19.24
N LEU A 4 -5.89 6.53 20.21
CA LEU A 4 -4.66 7.30 20.24
C LEU A 4 -3.45 6.41 20.58
N THR A 5 -3.59 5.52 21.56
CA THR A 5 -2.51 4.60 21.95
C THR A 5 -2.16 3.65 20.80
N VAL A 6 -3.16 3.07 20.14
CA VAL A 6 -2.95 2.20 18.97
C VAL A 6 -2.28 2.94 17.82
N ALA A 7 -2.66 4.20 17.57
CA ALA A 7 -2.03 4.99 16.52
C ALA A 7 -0.56 5.30 16.85
N LEU A 8 -0.25 5.60 18.12
CA LEU A 8 1.13 5.80 18.57
C LEU A 8 1.96 4.52 18.44
N ASP A 9 1.44 3.36 18.85
CA ASP A 9 2.13 2.08 18.71
C ASP A 9 2.49 1.77 17.24
N ILE A 10 1.59 2.10 16.30
CA ILE A 10 1.84 1.93 14.87
C ILE A 10 2.91 2.91 14.36
N LEU A 11 2.80 4.19 14.72
CA LEU A 11 3.66 5.26 14.19
C LEU A 11 5.05 5.27 14.83
N GLN A 12 5.19 4.79 16.06
CA GLN A 12 6.45 4.70 16.79
C GLN A 12 7.10 3.32 16.64
N GLY A 13 6.41 2.35 16.06
CA GLY A 13 6.95 1.03 15.80
C GLY A 13 8.02 1.02 14.70
N ASP A 14 8.95 0.06 14.80
CA ASP A 14 10.09 -0.08 13.88
C ASP A 14 9.70 -0.35 12.41
N GLU A 15 8.47 -0.79 12.15
CA GLU A 15 7.93 -1.03 10.79
C GLU A 15 7.13 0.16 10.22
N CYS A 16 7.16 1.34 10.85
CA CYS A 16 6.41 2.50 10.35
C CYS A 16 6.99 3.03 9.03
N THR A 17 6.35 2.69 7.92
CA THR A 17 6.65 3.26 6.60
C THR A 17 5.83 4.52 6.34
N TYR A 18 6.32 5.40 5.47
CA TYR A 18 5.61 6.64 5.11
C TYR A 18 4.17 6.38 4.61
N GLY A 19 3.95 5.30 3.87
CA GLY A 19 2.60 4.92 3.41
C GLY A 19 1.66 4.38 4.51
N ALA A 20 2.14 4.10 5.72
CA ALA A 20 1.30 3.80 6.87
C ALA A 20 0.78 5.06 7.58
N LEU A 21 1.38 6.22 7.34
CA LEU A 21 1.07 7.46 8.04
C LEU A 21 -0.37 7.95 7.75
N LEU A 22 -0.73 8.17 6.49
CA LEU A 22 -2.06 8.69 6.13
C LEU A 22 -3.22 7.74 6.51
N PRO A 23 -3.13 6.41 6.28
CA PRO A 23 -4.15 5.49 6.76
C PRO A 23 -4.34 5.53 8.27
N THR A 24 -3.24 5.65 9.02
CA THR A 24 -3.26 5.67 10.49
C THR A 24 -3.85 6.97 11.03
N LEU A 25 -3.43 8.13 10.50
CA LEU A 25 -3.97 9.44 10.88
C LEU A 25 -5.47 9.55 10.55
N THR A 26 -5.88 9.08 9.37
CA THR A 26 -7.29 9.10 8.95
C THR A 26 -8.13 8.21 9.86
N SER A 27 -7.66 7.00 10.17
CA SER A 27 -8.34 6.10 11.11
C SER A 27 -8.42 6.68 12.51
N LEU A 28 -7.33 7.29 13.00
CA LEU A 28 -7.27 7.95 14.30
C LEU A 28 -8.30 9.08 14.40
N MET A 29 -8.36 9.97 13.40
CA MET A 29 -9.32 11.08 13.42
C MET A 29 -10.76 10.57 13.42
N SER A 30 -11.12 9.64 12.53
CA SER A 30 -12.49 9.08 12.49
C SER A 30 -12.87 8.38 13.79
N LYS A 31 -11.97 7.55 14.35
CA LYS A 31 -12.23 6.82 15.60
C LYS A 31 -12.28 7.76 16.81
N THR A 32 -11.53 8.85 16.80
CA THR A 32 -11.57 9.86 17.86
C THR A 32 -12.91 10.60 17.84
N LEU A 33 -13.40 11.01 16.67
CA LEU A 33 -14.72 11.63 16.54
C LEU A 33 -15.85 10.68 16.92
N ALA A 34 -15.74 9.39 16.59
CA ALA A 34 -16.75 8.40 16.97
C ALA A 34 -16.88 8.21 18.49
N LEU A 35 -15.84 8.55 19.28
CA LEU A 35 -15.91 8.52 20.74
C LEU A 35 -16.64 9.72 21.34
N LYS A 36 -16.96 10.74 20.54
CA LYS A 36 -17.55 11.99 21.03
C LYS A 36 -18.88 11.75 21.73
N ASP A 37 -19.70 10.86 21.17
CA ASP A 37 -21.04 10.57 21.69
C ASP A 37 -21.00 9.75 22.99
N ASP A 38 -19.92 9.01 23.22
CA ASP A 38 -19.71 8.19 24.43
C ASP A 38 -19.07 8.99 25.59
N LEU A 39 -18.64 10.22 25.34
CA LEU A 39 -17.90 11.04 26.32
C LEU A 39 -18.83 11.89 27.19
N SER A 40 -18.39 12.14 28.42
CA SER A 40 -19.10 13.05 29.33
C SER A 40 -19.18 14.47 28.76
N ARG A 41 -20.18 15.23 29.20
CA ARG A 41 -20.42 16.62 28.77
C ARG A 41 -19.21 17.54 28.98
N MET A 42 -18.37 17.27 29.98
CA MET A 42 -17.13 18.02 30.23
C MET A 42 -16.02 17.74 29.20
N THR A 43 -16.05 16.57 28.58
CA THR A 43 -15.03 16.09 27.62
C THR A 43 -15.54 16.07 26.17
N ALA A 44 -16.77 16.54 25.92
CA ALA A 44 -17.41 16.45 24.62
C ALA A 44 -16.69 17.24 23.51
N SER A 45 -15.94 18.28 23.85
CA SER A 45 -15.13 19.06 22.90
C SER A 45 -13.74 18.48 22.66
N LEU A 46 -13.27 17.55 23.50
CA LEU A 46 -11.92 17.01 23.44
C LEU A 46 -11.62 16.29 22.10
N PRO A 47 -12.52 15.43 21.57
CA PRO A 47 -12.30 14.82 20.26
C PRO A 47 -12.10 15.82 19.13
N ASP A 48 -12.88 16.90 19.10
CA ASP A 48 -12.80 17.92 18.06
C ASP A 48 -11.46 18.67 18.14
N VAL A 49 -11.02 19.01 19.36
CA VAL A 49 -9.73 19.67 19.58
C VAL A 49 -8.57 18.78 19.16
N ILE A 50 -8.60 17.48 19.50
CA ILE A 50 -7.57 16.51 19.10
C ILE A 50 -7.50 16.41 17.58
N VAL A 51 -8.65 16.25 16.92
CA VAL A 51 -8.69 16.14 15.44
C VAL A 51 -8.22 17.42 14.78
N LYS A 52 -8.61 18.59 15.31
CA LYS A 52 -8.12 19.88 14.83
C LYS A 52 -6.59 19.97 14.96
N ALA A 53 -6.03 19.61 16.12
CA ALA A 53 -4.60 19.62 16.35
C ALA A 53 -3.85 18.68 15.39
N ILE A 54 -4.38 17.47 15.14
CA ILE A 54 -3.81 16.52 14.17
C ILE A 54 -3.82 17.12 12.77
N LYS A 55 -4.95 17.68 12.33
CA LYS A 55 -5.06 18.30 10.99
C LYS A 55 -4.07 19.44 10.84
N THR A 56 -4.00 20.36 11.80
CA THR A 56 -3.08 21.49 11.75
C THR A 56 -1.61 21.04 11.72
N ARG A 57 -1.24 20.01 12.48
CA ARG A 57 0.14 19.53 12.53
C ARG A 57 0.57 18.77 11.27
N PHE A 58 -0.35 18.03 10.64
CA PHE A 58 -0.09 17.19 9.48
C PHE A 58 -0.65 17.76 8.18
N ASP A 59 -1.03 19.04 8.15
CA ASP A 59 -1.70 19.71 7.03
C ASP A 59 -0.94 19.50 5.71
N ALA A 60 0.36 19.80 5.72
CA ALA A 60 1.24 19.64 4.56
C ALA A 60 1.35 18.18 4.06
N VAL A 61 1.09 17.19 4.92
CA VAL A 61 1.24 15.77 4.58
C VAL A 61 -0.08 15.14 4.15
N LEU A 62 -1.21 15.56 4.75
CA LEU A 62 -2.53 14.95 4.58
C LEU A 62 -3.00 14.94 3.11
N ASP A 63 -2.62 15.97 2.35
CA ASP A 63 -2.95 16.13 0.93
C ASP A 63 -1.72 16.14 0.02
N SER A 64 -0.55 15.76 0.57
CA SER A 64 0.66 15.61 -0.25
C SER A 64 0.49 14.49 -1.28
N GLN A 65 0.87 14.76 -2.53
CA GLN A 65 0.88 13.76 -3.59
C GLN A 65 1.73 12.53 -3.19
N GLU A 66 2.93 12.75 -2.65
CA GLU A 66 3.81 11.67 -2.21
C GLU A 66 3.20 10.82 -1.10
N GLY A 67 2.53 11.44 -0.12
CA GLY A 67 1.86 10.72 0.96
C GLY A 67 0.71 9.86 0.43
N LEU A 68 -0.09 10.42 -0.46
CA LEU A 68 -1.22 9.73 -1.09
C LEU A 68 -0.75 8.53 -1.92
N LEU A 69 0.27 8.72 -2.76
CA LEU A 69 0.85 7.66 -3.58
C LEU A 69 1.50 6.57 -2.72
N ALA A 70 2.28 6.95 -1.71
CA ALA A 70 2.91 6.00 -0.79
C ALA A 70 1.87 5.15 -0.06
N ALA A 71 0.80 5.78 0.45
CA ALA A 71 -0.28 5.08 1.14
C ALA A 71 -1.08 4.17 0.20
N ALA A 72 -1.32 4.61 -1.04
CA ALA A 72 -2.07 3.84 -2.02
C ALA A 72 -1.28 2.64 -2.58
N THR A 73 0.05 2.76 -2.65
CA THR A 73 0.94 1.69 -3.12
C THR A 73 1.24 0.67 -2.02
N CYS A 74 1.00 1.02 -0.74
CA CYS A 74 1.20 0.09 0.37
C CYS A 74 0.22 -1.09 0.32
N PRO A 75 0.69 -2.35 0.17
CA PRO A 75 -0.18 -3.52 0.05
C PRO A 75 -1.11 -3.74 1.25
N LYS A 76 -0.67 -3.33 2.46
CA LYS A 76 -1.43 -3.43 3.72
C LYS A 76 -2.73 -2.62 3.67
N PHE A 77 -2.75 -1.46 3.02
CA PHE A 77 -3.88 -0.51 3.06
C PHE A 77 -4.54 -0.30 1.70
N LYS A 78 -3.73 -0.17 0.64
CA LYS A 78 -4.16 0.20 -0.72
C LYS A 78 -5.05 1.44 -0.67
N LEU A 79 -6.27 1.34 -1.19
CA LEU A 79 -7.27 2.40 -1.21
C LEU A 79 -8.38 2.22 -0.16
N ARG A 80 -8.31 1.18 0.68
CA ARG A 80 -9.39 0.83 1.63
C ARG A 80 -9.55 1.84 2.77
N TRP A 81 -8.51 2.61 3.06
CA TRP A 81 -8.51 3.62 4.12
C TRP A 81 -9.23 4.91 3.72
N LEU A 82 -9.48 5.13 2.43
CA LEU A 82 -10.24 6.26 1.90
C LEU A 82 -11.73 5.92 1.88
N ARG A 83 -12.50 6.56 2.77
CA ARG A 83 -13.97 6.40 2.83
C ARG A 83 -14.67 7.18 1.72
N ASP A 84 -14.19 8.37 1.40
CA ASP A 84 -14.75 9.22 0.36
C ASP A 84 -14.43 8.66 -1.03
N GLU A 85 -15.46 8.28 -1.79
CA GLU A 85 -15.28 7.74 -3.14
C GLU A 85 -14.59 8.73 -4.08
N ARG A 86 -14.96 10.02 -4.03
CA ARG A 86 -14.31 11.07 -4.84
C ARG A 86 -12.81 11.14 -4.58
N ARG A 87 -12.41 11.11 -3.30
CA ARG A 87 -10.98 11.13 -2.92
C ARG A 87 -10.29 9.85 -3.36
N ARG A 88 -10.97 8.71 -3.29
CA ARG A 88 -10.46 7.43 -3.76
C ARG A 88 -10.24 7.43 -5.28
N GLU A 89 -11.16 7.97 -6.05
CA GLU A 89 -11.04 8.13 -7.51
C GLU A 89 -9.90 9.07 -7.88
N HIS A 90 -9.78 10.22 -7.20
CA HIS A 90 -8.67 11.14 -7.40
C HIS A 90 -7.30 10.46 -7.18
N VAL A 91 -7.15 9.68 -6.11
CA VAL A 91 -5.88 8.95 -5.85
C VAL A 91 -5.62 7.85 -6.89
N LYS A 92 -6.66 7.21 -7.45
CA LYS A 92 -6.50 6.25 -8.57
C LYS A 92 -6.01 6.95 -9.83
N GLU A 93 -6.57 8.11 -10.14
CA GLU A 93 -6.17 8.92 -11.30
C GLU A 93 -4.72 9.41 -11.14
N LEU A 94 -4.36 9.85 -9.95
CA LEU A 94 -2.99 10.24 -9.61
C LEU A 94 -2.01 9.09 -9.82
N LEU A 95 -2.31 7.91 -9.28
CA LEU A 95 -1.51 6.69 -9.50
C LEU A 95 -1.36 6.36 -10.99
N THR A 96 -2.45 6.44 -11.76
CA THR A 96 -2.44 6.11 -13.18
C THR A 96 -1.60 7.12 -13.96
N THR A 97 -1.70 8.40 -13.62
CA THR A 97 -0.93 9.49 -14.23
C THR A 97 0.56 9.33 -13.95
N GLU A 98 0.95 9.06 -12.70
CA GLU A 98 2.34 8.83 -12.34
C GLU A 98 2.93 7.61 -13.04
N CYS A 99 2.19 6.49 -13.11
CA CYS A 99 2.64 5.31 -13.86
C CYS A 99 2.83 5.58 -15.36
N ARG A 100 2.10 6.53 -15.96
CA ARG A 100 2.24 6.90 -17.37
C ARG A 100 3.43 7.82 -17.63
N LYS A 101 3.85 8.62 -16.64
CA LYS A 101 5.01 9.52 -16.77
C LYS A 101 6.32 8.76 -17.00
N ASP A 102 6.42 7.55 -16.45
CA ASP A 102 7.60 6.68 -16.61
C ASP A 102 7.53 5.74 -17.82
N ALA A 103 6.40 5.70 -18.54
CA ALA A 103 6.29 4.95 -19.78
C ALA A 103 6.86 5.79 -20.94
N PRO A 104 7.89 5.32 -21.68
CA PRO A 104 8.35 6.04 -22.86
C PRO A 104 7.19 6.11 -23.86
N ALA A 105 6.89 7.32 -24.32
CA ALA A 105 5.97 7.52 -25.43
C ALA A 105 6.55 6.85 -26.68
N THR A 106 6.12 5.62 -26.96
CA THR A 106 6.22 5.06 -28.31
C THR A 106 5.11 5.71 -29.13
N ASP A 107 5.36 6.93 -29.60
CA ASP A 107 4.88 7.27 -30.93
C ASP A 107 5.60 6.32 -31.89
N ASN A 108 4.83 5.53 -32.62
CA ASN A 108 5.02 5.13 -34.01
C ASN A 108 4.09 3.94 -34.29
N ALA A 109 2.97 4.26 -34.93
CA ALA A 109 2.13 3.29 -35.60
C ALA A 109 2.96 2.54 -36.67
N ASN A 110 3.22 1.25 -36.43
CA ASN A 110 3.23 0.17 -37.42
C ASN A 110 3.74 -1.11 -36.74
N VAL A 111 2.83 -2.03 -36.41
CA VAL A 111 3.20 -3.41 -36.06
C VAL A 111 2.54 -4.34 -37.07
N SER A 112 3.27 -4.61 -38.16
CA SER A 112 3.15 -5.88 -38.86
C SER A 112 4.18 -6.84 -38.28
N GLN A 113 3.66 -7.92 -37.70
CA GLN A 113 4.25 -9.25 -37.51
C GLN A 113 5.61 -9.46 -36.78
N LEU A 114 5.51 -10.38 -35.82
CA LEU A 114 6.50 -11.08 -34.98
C LEU A 114 7.54 -11.88 -35.80
N PRO A 115 8.73 -12.20 -35.23
CA PRO A 115 8.96 -13.59 -34.84
C PRO A 115 9.68 -13.75 -33.48
N ALA A 116 9.38 -14.86 -32.82
CA ALA A 116 9.93 -15.28 -31.53
C ALA A 116 11.25 -16.05 -31.68
N SER A 117 12.25 -15.77 -30.83
CA SER A 117 13.30 -16.70 -30.34
C SER A 117 14.22 -16.00 -29.30
N PRO A 118 15.11 -16.69 -28.54
CA PRO A 118 15.01 -16.84 -27.10
C PRO A 118 16.18 -16.16 -26.39
N ALA A 119 15.91 -15.03 -25.74
CA ALA A 119 16.80 -14.43 -24.75
C ALA A 119 15.99 -14.14 -23.50
N GLU A 120 15.47 -15.21 -22.89
CA GLU A 120 14.95 -15.21 -21.53
C GLU A 120 16.10 -14.86 -20.58
N MET A 121 16.34 -13.58 -20.28
CA MET A 121 17.08 -13.15 -19.06
C MET A 121 16.92 -11.66 -18.67
N ASP A 122 15.98 -10.89 -19.24
CA ASP A 122 15.71 -9.51 -18.79
C ASP A 122 14.55 -9.42 -17.77
N PHE A 123 14.32 -10.46 -16.98
CA PHE A 123 13.21 -10.52 -16.02
C PHE A 123 13.41 -9.60 -14.79
N LEU A 124 14.63 -9.11 -14.50
CA LEU A 124 14.93 -8.33 -13.29
C LEU A 124 16.03 -7.25 -13.46
N ILE A 125 16.14 -6.56 -14.59
CA ILE A 125 16.98 -5.34 -14.62
C ILE A 125 16.16 -4.15 -14.11
N LEU A 126 16.08 -4.01 -12.78
CA LEU A 126 15.96 -2.68 -12.19
C LEU A 126 17.24 -1.93 -12.56
N ARG A 127 17.16 -0.98 -13.49
CA ARG A 127 18.26 -0.02 -13.73
C ARG A 127 18.47 0.83 -12.47
N THR A 128 19.23 0.30 -11.52
CA THR A 128 19.85 1.09 -10.47
C THR A 128 21.19 1.59 -11.01
N SER A 129 21.29 2.90 -11.23
CA SER A 129 22.59 3.54 -11.37
C SER A 129 23.41 3.28 -10.09
N PRO A 130 24.71 2.94 -10.19
CA PRO A 130 25.48 2.50 -9.05
C PRO A 130 25.89 3.67 -8.16
N GLN A 131 25.27 3.81 -6.99
CA GLN A 131 25.87 4.50 -5.86
C GLN A 131 25.84 3.61 -4.60
N LYS A 132 26.98 3.60 -3.91
CA LYS A 132 27.50 2.55 -3.04
C LYS A 132 26.75 2.38 -1.71
N ALA A 133 26.68 1.11 -1.30
CA ALA A 133 26.81 0.57 0.06
C ALA A 133 25.78 0.98 1.15
N SER A 134 24.78 0.11 1.35
CA SER A 134 24.30 -0.39 2.67
C SER A 134 23.11 -1.35 2.49
N GLN A 135 23.28 -2.40 1.67
CA GLN A 135 22.25 -3.41 1.45
C GLN A 135 22.47 -4.64 2.32
N GLN A 136 22.10 -4.56 3.59
CA GLN A 136 21.86 -5.76 4.39
C GLN A 136 20.78 -5.44 5.43
N LYS A 137 19.50 -5.54 5.03
CA LYS A 137 18.30 -5.76 5.89
C LYS A 137 16.95 -5.42 5.23
N LYS A 138 16.88 -4.95 3.97
CA LYS A 138 15.61 -4.50 3.35
C LYS A 138 14.95 -5.47 2.36
N ASN A 139 15.57 -6.60 2.02
CA ASN A 139 15.09 -7.48 0.93
C ASN A 139 14.16 -8.63 1.40
N ALA A 140 13.92 -8.79 2.70
CA ALA A 140 13.09 -9.87 3.24
C ALA A 140 11.67 -9.98 2.64
N PRO A 141 10.98 -8.87 2.26
CA PRO A 141 9.68 -8.96 1.59
C PRO A 141 9.78 -9.48 0.15
N VAL A 142 10.83 -9.07 -0.57
CA VAL A 142 11.08 -9.48 -1.97
C VAL A 142 11.45 -10.96 -2.02
N GLU A 143 12.33 -11.40 -1.13
CA GLU A 143 12.71 -12.82 -1.02
C GLU A 143 11.52 -13.69 -0.60
N ARG A 144 10.60 -13.20 0.24
CA ARG A 144 9.33 -13.89 0.55
C ARG A 144 8.40 -13.98 -0.66
N LEU A 145 8.33 -12.94 -1.49
CA LEU A 145 7.50 -12.94 -2.70
C LEU A 145 7.97 -14.02 -3.68
N PHE A 146 9.29 -14.10 -3.93
CA PHE A 146 9.88 -15.10 -4.81
C PHE A 146 9.86 -16.52 -4.21
N SER A 147 10.06 -16.65 -2.89
CA SER A 147 9.92 -17.94 -2.19
C SER A 147 8.48 -18.47 -2.21
N LEU A 148 7.48 -17.58 -2.09
CA LEU A 148 6.06 -17.94 -2.22
C LEU A 148 5.67 -18.24 -3.67
N GLY A 149 6.30 -17.60 -4.65
CA GLY A 149 6.15 -17.90 -6.07
C GLY A 149 6.45 -19.36 -6.40
N GLY A 150 7.49 -19.93 -5.80
CA GLY A 150 7.82 -21.36 -5.92
C GLY A 150 6.71 -22.29 -5.39
N LEU A 151 5.94 -21.86 -4.40
CA LEU A 151 4.78 -22.60 -3.87
C LEU A 151 3.52 -22.47 -4.74
N VAL A 152 3.44 -21.41 -5.55
CA VAL A 152 2.37 -21.21 -6.54
C VAL A 152 2.63 -22.07 -7.78
N LEU A 153 3.90 -22.23 -8.16
CA LEU A 153 4.38 -23.14 -9.21
C LEU A 153 4.64 -24.57 -8.69
N SER A 154 3.71 -25.14 -7.92
CA SER A 154 3.75 -26.58 -7.66
C SER A 154 3.48 -27.37 -8.95
N PRO A 155 4.13 -28.52 -9.21
CA PRO A 155 3.92 -29.34 -10.41
C PRO A 155 2.44 -29.68 -10.69
N LYS A 156 1.60 -29.70 -9.65
CA LYS A 156 0.15 -29.94 -9.73
C LYS A 156 -0.68 -28.75 -10.28
N ARG A 157 -0.11 -27.57 -10.50
CA ARG A 157 -0.81 -26.34 -10.95
C ARG A 157 -0.28 -25.79 -12.28
N ASN A 158 0.35 -26.65 -13.08
CA ASN A 158 1.21 -26.33 -14.22
C ASN A 158 0.53 -25.72 -15.47
N ARG A 159 -0.61 -25.02 -15.33
CA ARG A 159 -1.33 -24.35 -16.42
C ARG A 159 -1.96 -23.02 -15.97
N LEU A 160 -1.24 -22.25 -15.16
CA LEU A 160 -1.65 -20.89 -14.83
C LEU A 160 -1.03 -19.94 -15.83
N SER A 161 -1.85 -19.23 -16.60
CA SER A 161 -1.38 -18.11 -17.41
C SER A 161 -0.83 -17.01 -16.49
N ASP A 162 0.12 -16.21 -16.98
CA ASP A 162 0.82 -15.18 -16.21
C ASP A 162 -0.16 -14.24 -15.48
N ARG A 163 -1.22 -13.79 -16.17
CA ARG A 163 -2.30 -12.97 -15.57
C ARG A 163 -3.01 -13.65 -14.41
N ARG A 164 -3.16 -14.98 -14.44
CA ARG A 164 -3.78 -15.75 -13.33
C ARG A 164 -2.78 -16.00 -12.20
N PHE A 165 -1.50 -16.19 -12.52
CA PHE A 165 -0.43 -16.29 -11.53
C PHE A 165 -0.28 -14.98 -10.74
N GLU A 166 -0.16 -13.84 -11.41
CA GLU A 166 -0.09 -12.52 -10.78
C GLU A 166 -1.29 -12.26 -9.90
N LYS A 167 -2.50 -12.55 -10.40
CA LYS A 167 -3.74 -12.42 -9.64
C LYS A 167 -3.76 -13.33 -8.41
N LEU A 168 -3.27 -14.57 -8.51
CA LEU A 168 -3.18 -15.50 -7.38
C LEU A 168 -2.13 -15.07 -6.35
N LEU A 169 -0.97 -14.58 -6.80
CA LEU A 169 0.08 -14.07 -5.94
C LEU A 169 -0.41 -12.85 -5.15
N LEU A 170 -1.08 -11.92 -5.85
CA LEU A 170 -1.71 -10.75 -5.24
C LEU A 170 -2.80 -11.17 -4.24
N MET A 171 -3.68 -12.12 -4.59
CA MET A 171 -4.72 -12.63 -3.70
C MET A 171 -4.14 -13.35 -2.47
N ARG A 172 -3.09 -14.16 -2.63
CA ARG A 172 -2.38 -14.84 -1.53
C ARG A 172 -1.73 -13.86 -0.58
N TYR A 173 -0.98 -12.88 -1.10
CA TYR A 173 -0.34 -11.85 -0.28
C TYR A 173 -1.38 -11.05 0.51
N ASN A 174 -2.52 -10.74 -0.10
CA ASN A 174 -3.62 -10.06 0.57
C ASN A 174 -4.27 -10.91 1.67
N HIS A 175 -4.32 -12.24 1.51
CA HIS A 175 -4.86 -13.15 2.51
C HIS A 175 -3.92 -13.40 3.69
N CYS A 176 -2.62 -13.20 3.52
CA CYS A 176 -1.65 -13.27 4.62
C CYS A 176 -1.85 -12.18 5.69
N PHE A 177 -2.62 -11.13 5.39
CA PHE A 177 -2.89 -10.01 6.30
C PHE A 177 -4.34 -9.96 6.81
N THR A 178 -5.21 -10.90 6.42
CA THR A 178 -6.51 -11.05 7.10
C THR A 178 -6.28 -11.82 8.40
N PRO A 179 -6.66 -11.27 9.58
CA PRO A 179 -6.55 -12.01 10.82
C PRO A 179 -7.39 -13.28 10.69
N LYS A 180 -6.80 -14.43 11.01
CA LYS A 180 -7.57 -15.66 11.15
C LYS A 180 -8.51 -15.44 12.33
N GLU A 181 -9.81 -15.27 12.06
CA GLU A 181 -10.82 -15.40 13.10
C GLU A 181 -10.72 -16.82 13.64
N ASN A 182 -10.16 -16.96 14.83
CA ASN A 182 -10.19 -18.19 15.59
C ASN A 182 -11.65 -18.41 16.02
N LYS A 183 -12.39 -19.21 15.25
CA LYS A 183 -13.63 -19.83 15.74
C LYS A 183 -13.25 -20.76 16.90
N LYS A 184 -13.41 -20.26 18.13
CA LYS A 184 -13.51 -21.12 19.31
C LYS A 184 -14.81 -21.91 19.17
N THR A 185 -14.63 -23.23 19.11
CA THR A 185 -15.63 -24.25 19.36
C THR A 185 -16.03 -24.21 20.83
#